data_AF-A0A0P8WY87-F1
#
_entry.id   AF-A0A0P8WY87-F1
#
_cell.length_a   1.000
_cell.length_b   1.000
_cell.length_c   1.000
_cell.angle_alpha   90.00
_cell.angle_beta   90.00
_cell.angle_gamma   90.00
#
_symmetry.space_group_name_H-M   'P 1'
#
loop_
_entity.id
_entity.type
_entity.pdbx_description
1 polymer ?
#
loop_
_entity_poly.entity_id
_entity_poly.type
_entity_poly.pdbx_seq_one_letter_code
_entity_poly.pdbx_strand_id
1 'polypeptide(L)'
;MKSMVKGFRSKLALLMALVVVFSFSLSMTAFAAIDTTVTVKFYNDTVDPDVQLWTTRTVEYDSAVPVSKPYLPGGYTDPLGGAASVYDAIFAAAEQIRALPDEDPEIEDPPVVGWDANPAYGDPGGYIEAIGDFVTWNDYDYDPITGHHISEGEGWVCTVIPDGDDPYDPIQYLTAEALEDGMEIIFRFQSYRYEWDD
;
A
#
# COMPACT_ATOMS: atom_id res chain seq x y z
N MET A 1 -22.60 61.50 -35.56
CA MET A 1 -22.82 60.45 -34.53
C MET A 1 -22.40 59.01 -34.92
N LYS A 2 -21.82 58.73 -36.10
CA LYS A 2 -21.43 57.35 -36.52
C LYS A 2 -20.01 56.90 -36.11
N SER A 3 -19.17 57.78 -35.59
CA SER A 3 -17.75 57.48 -35.29
C SER A 3 -17.52 56.89 -33.88
N MET A 4 -18.41 57.16 -32.92
CA MET A 4 -18.16 56.84 -31.50
C MET A 4 -18.48 55.38 -31.12
N VAL A 5 -19.30 54.68 -31.90
CA VAL A 5 -19.76 53.30 -31.60
C VAL A 5 -18.70 52.24 -31.95
N LYS A 6 -17.81 52.53 -32.90
CA LYS A 6 -16.80 51.56 -33.38
C LYS A 6 -15.66 51.35 -32.37
N GLY A 7 -15.26 52.40 -31.64
CA GLY A 7 -14.18 52.33 -30.65
C GLY A 7 -14.59 51.68 -29.31
N PHE A 8 -15.89 51.64 -28.99
CA PHE A 8 -16.38 51.01 -27.76
C PHE A 8 -16.50 49.49 -27.90
N ARG A 9 -16.92 49.02 -29.09
CA ARG A 9 -17.04 47.58 -29.40
C ARG A 9 -15.68 46.88 -29.49
N SER A 10 -14.64 47.55 -29.99
CA SER A 10 -13.29 46.96 -30.06
C SER A 10 -12.63 46.81 -28.68
N LYS A 11 -12.88 47.76 -27.77
CA LYS A 11 -12.36 47.70 -26.39
C LYS A 11 -13.07 46.64 -25.55
N LEU A 12 -14.38 46.46 -25.74
CA LEU A 12 -15.15 45.41 -25.06
C LEU A 12 -14.74 44.01 -25.53
N ALA A 13 -14.49 43.82 -26.83
CA ALA A 13 -14.01 42.56 -27.39
C ALA A 13 -12.58 42.23 -26.89
N LEU A 14 -11.71 43.23 -26.78
CA LEU A 14 -10.36 43.05 -26.23
C LEU A 14 -10.39 42.70 -24.74
N LEU A 15 -11.28 43.34 -23.97
CA LEU A 15 -11.46 43.04 -22.54
C LEU A 15 -12.03 41.62 -22.33
N MET A 16 -13.01 41.21 -23.13
CA MET A 16 -13.54 39.84 -23.09
C MET A 16 -12.50 38.79 -23.51
N ALA A 17 -11.70 39.07 -24.54
CA ALA A 17 -10.60 38.18 -24.93
C ALA A 17 -9.56 38.08 -23.80
N LEU A 18 -9.25 39.17 -23.10
CA LEU A 18 -8.33 39.17 -21.97
C LEU A 18 -8.88 38.37 -20.77
N VAL A 19 -10.17 38.51 -20.46
CA VAL A 19 -10.84 37.76 -19.39
C VAL A 19 -10.89 36.27 -19.71
N VAL A 20 -11.18 35.89 -20.95
CA VAL A 20 -11.18 34.48 -21.38
C VAL A 20 -9.76 33.91 -21.33
N VAL A 21 -8.73 34.65 -21.79
CA VAL A 21 -7.34 34.19 -21.71
C VAL A 21 -6.85 34.07 -20.26
N PHE A 22 -7.24 34.99 -19.37
CA PHE A 22 -6.94 34.89 -17.93
C PHE A 22 -7.70 33.76 -17.23
N SER A 23 -8.91 33.44 -17.70
CA SER A 23 -9.73 32.34 -17.16
C SER A 23 -9.19 30.96 -17.57
N PHE A 24 -8.52 30.86 -18.72
CA PHE A 24 -7.87 29.62 -19.15
C PHE A 24 -6.44 29.46 -18.59
N SER A 25 -5.72 30.54 -18.26
CA SER A 25 -4.38 30.43 -17.65
C SER A 25 -4.41 30.14 -16.13
N LEU A 26 -5.58 30.19 -15.51
CA LEU A 26 -5.82 29.73 -14.14
C LEU A 26 -6.37 28.29 -14.09
N SER A 27 -6.33 27.53 -15.18
CA SER A 27 -6.32 26.07 -15.08
C SER A 27 -4.99 25.68 -14.45
N MET A 28 -4.91 25.89 -13.14
CA MET A 28 -3.89 25.36 -12.28
C MET A 28 -3.74 23.90 -12.67
N THR A 29 -2.52 23.50 -12.97
CA THR A 29 -2.06 22.17 -12.58
C THR A 29 -2.40 22.05 -11.09
N ALA A 30 -3.58 21.53 -10.79
CA ALA A 30 -3.88 20.94 -9.50
C ALA A 30 -2.92 19.75 -9.46
N PHE A 31 -1.72 19.99 -8.91
CA PHE A 31 -0.94 18.89 -8.40
C PHE A 31 -1.87 18.20 -7.41
N ALA A 32 -2.16 16.93 -7.67
CA ALA A 32 -2.70 16.02 -6.67
C ALA A 32 -2.02 16.33 -5.34
N ALA A 33 -2.80 16.70 -4.32
CA ALA A 33 -2.22 16.95 -3.02
C ALA A 33 -1.91 15.58 -2.45
N ILE A 34 -0.65 15.15 -2.56
CA ILE A 34 -0.16 14.00 -1.80
C ILE A 34 -0.38 14.36 -0.34
N ASP A 35 -1.21 13.58 0.33
CA ASP A 35 -1.60 13.80 1.72
C ASP A 35 -1.15 12.67 2.65
N THR A 36 -0.53 11.62 2.12
CA THR A 36 0.08 10.56 2.92
C THR A 36 1.35 10.04 2.24
N THR A 37 2.47 10.11 2.95
CA THR A 37 3.78 9.58 2.54
C THR A 37 4.23 8.55 3.55
N VAL A 38 4.53 7.34 3.10
CA VAL A 38 5.00 6.24 3.97
C VAL A 38 6.27 5.62 3.46
N THR A 39 7.10 5.11 4.38
CA THR A 39 8.34 4.41 4.06
C THR A 39 8.17 2.91 4.29
N VAL A 40 8.50 2.09 3.31
CA VAL A 40 8.40 0.62 3.39
C VAL A 40 9.80 0.01 3.26
N LYS A 41 10.14 -0.89 4.19
CA LYS A 41 11.39 -1.65 4.22
C LYS A 41 11.11 -3.14 4.25
N PHE A 42 11.87 -3.91 3.48
CA PHE A 42 11.74 -5.37 3.38
C PHE A 42 12.95 -6.07 3.98
N TYR A 43 12.76 -7.06 4.85
CA TYR A 43 13.84 -7.80 5.51
C TYR A 43 13.65 -9.31 5.41
N ASN A 44 14.75 -10.07 5.56
CA ASN A 44 14.73 -11.52 5.63
C ASN A 44 15.37 -12.05 6.91
N ASP A 45 14.51 -12.30 7.88
CA ASP A 45 14.88 -12.77 9.20
C ASP A 45 15.13 -14.29 9.23
N THR A 46 14.86 -15.03 8.14
CA THR A 46 15.18 -16.47 8.05
C THR A 46 16.69 -16.72 8.05
N VAL A 47 17.47 -15.75 7.55
CA VAL A 47 18.93 -15.82 7.49
C VAL A 47 19.57 -14.93 8.55
N ASP A 48 19.17 -13.65 8.60
CA ASP A 48 19.68 -12.65 9.56
C ASP A 48 18.67 -11.49 9.65
N PRO A 49 18.17 -11.15 10.85
CA PRO A 49 17.11 -10.14 11.04
C PRO A 49 17.48 -8.71 10.63
N ASP A 50 18.76 -8.43 10.40
CA ASP A 50 19.26 -7.14 9.95
C ASP A 50 19.51 -7.10 8.43
N VAL A 51 19.30 -8.21 7.71
CA VAL A 51 19.46 -8.26 6.25
C VAL A 51 18.23 -7.70 5.56
N GLN A 52 18.39 -6.48 5.05
CA GLN A 52 17.42 -5.86 4.16
C GLN A 52 17.43 -6.56 2.80
N LEU A 53 16.26 -6.98 2.33
CA LEU A 53 16.08 -7.71 1.06
C LEU A 53 16.28 -6.80 -0.15
N TRP A 54 15.59 -5.66 -0.13
CA TRP A 54 15.53 -4.75 -1.27
C TRP A 54 15.60 -3.30 -0.82
N THR A 55 15.87 -2.43 -1.78
CA THR A 55 15.92 -0.99 -1.57
C THR A 55 14.65 -0.46 -0.89
N THR A 56 14.81 0.36 0.15
CA THR A 56 13.71 1.05 0.83
C THR A 56 12.89 1.87 -0.16
N ARG A 57 11.57 1.80 -0.10
CA ARG A 57 10.68 2.58 -0.96
C ARG A 57 9.85 3.58 -0.16
N THR A 58 9.64 4.74 -0.75
CA THR A 58 8.68 5.73 -0.28
C THR A 58 7.46 5.66 -1.17
N VAL A 59 6.29 5.47 -0.57
CA VAL A 59 5.01 5.40 -1.27
C VAL A 59 4.19 6.63 -0.90
N GLU A 60 3.66 7.29 -1.93
CA GLU A 60 2.87 8.51 -1.80
C GLU A 60 1.44 8.22 -2.24
N TYR A 61 0.48 8.67 -1.43
CA TYR A 61 -0.94 8.55 -1.69
C TYR A 61 -1.59 9.93 -1.78
N ASP A 62 -2.56 10.02 -2.70
CA ASP A 62 -3.52 11.12 -2.78
C ASP A 62 -4.89 10.53 -2.44
N SER A 63 -5.48 10.95 -1.32
CA SER A 63 -6.80 10.48 -0.88
C SER A 63 -7.93 10.76 -1.87
N ALA A 64 -7.74 11.67 -2.83
CA ALA A 64 -8.69 11.91 -3.92
C ALA A 64 -8.64 10.86 -5.03
N VAL A 65 -7.58 10.04 -5.07
CA VAL A 65 -7.38 8.99 -6.08
C VAL A 65 -7.71 7.62 -5.47
N PRO A 66 -8.70 6.89 -6.03
CA PRO A 66 -9.00 5.54 -5.56
C PRO A 66 -7.79 4.61 -5.70
N VAL A 67 -7.49 3.87 -4.63
CA VAL A 67 -6.43 2.85 -4.64
C VAL A 67 -6.96 1.56 -5.26
N SER A 68 -6.19 0.98 -6.19
CA SER A 68 -6.52 -0.33 -6.77
C SER A 68 -6.28 -1.44 -5.74
N LYS A 69 -7.27 -2.33 -5.56
CA LYS A 69 -7.24 -3.41 -4.57
C LYS A 69 -7.21 -4.79 -5.24
N PRO A 70 -6.08 -5.23 -5.83
CA PRO A 70 -6.02 -6.48 -6.61
C PRO A 70 -6.29 -7.74 -5.77
N TYR A 71 -6.09 -7.64 -4.45
CA TYR A 71 -6.30 -8.71 -3.49
C TYR A 71 -7.75 -8.88 -3.05
N LEU A 72 -8.63 -7.91 -3.30
CA LEU A 72 -10.02 -7.93 -2.80
C LEU A 72 -10.94 -8.65 -3.79
N PRO A 73 -11.46 -9.85 -3.48
CA PRO A 73 -12.32 -10.59 -4.39
C PRO A 73 -13.70 -9.93 -4.50
N GLY A 74 -14.36 -10.13 -5.65
CA GLY A 74 -15.73 -9.68 -5.85
C GLY A 74 -16.69 -10.26 -4.81
N GLY A 75 -17.48 -9.39 -4.18
CA GLY A 75 -18.45 -9.77 -3.14
C GLY A 75 -18.00 -9.48 -1.71
N TYR A 76 -16.75 -9.07 -1.51
CA TYR A 76 -16.25 -8.58 -0.22
C TYR A 76 -16.27 -7.05 -0.17
N THR A 77 -16.44 -6.51 1.04
CA THR A 77 -16.38 -5.08 1.32
C THR A 77 -14.95 -4.71 1.70
N ASP A 78 -14.44 -3.62 1.13
CA ASP A 78 -13.17 -3.04 1.55
C ASP A 78 -13.28 -2.57 3.02
N PRO A 79 -12.45 -3.10 3.95
CA PRO A 79 -12.48 -2.72 5.36
C PRO A 79 -12.31 -1.20 5.60
N LEU A 80 -11.57 -0.51 4.73
CA LEU A 80 -11.29 0.93 4.85
C LEU A 80 -12.14 1.79 3.89
N GLY A 81 -13.13 1.20 3.23
CA GLY A 81 -14.08 1.95 2.40
C GLY A 81 -13.44 2.71 1.23
N GLY A 82 -12.34 2.19 0.68
CA GLY A 82 -11.61 2.78 -0.45
C GLY A 82 -10.33 3.54 -0.07
N ALA A 83 -10.08 3.76 1.22
CA ALA A 83 -8.84 4.38 1.66
C ALA A 83 -7.63 3.42 1.53
N ALA A 84 -6.44 4.01 1.46
CA ALA A 84 -5.18 3.27 1.44
C ALA A 84 -4.92 2.61 2.81
N SER A 85 -4.40 1.39 2.77
CA SER A 85 -4.04 0.59 3.93
C SER A 85 -2.54 0.27 3.95
N VAL A 86 -2.02 -0.23 5.07
CA VAL A 86 -0.64 -0.73 5.20
C VAL A 86 -0.34 -1.78 4.12
N TYR A 87 -1.30 -2.66 3.83
CA TYR A 87 -1.19 -3.62 2.73
C TYR A 87 -0.92 -2.93 1.38
N ASP A 88 -1.68 -1.89 1.04
CA ASP A 88 -1.49 -1.21 -0.25
C ASP A 88 -0.10 -0.60 -0.36
N ALA A 89 0.41 0.00 0.72
CA ALA A 89 1.76 0.55 0.76
C ALA A 89 2.82 -0.51 0.50
N ILE A 90 2.69 -1.68 1.13
CA ILE A 90 3.60 -2.81 0.91
C ILE A 90 3.51 -3.29 -0.55
N PHE A 91 2.30 -3.49 -1.07
CA PHE A 91 2.07 -3.94 -2.44
C PHE A 91 2.65 -2.94 -3.46
N ALA A 92 2.39 -1.64 -3.27
CA ALA A 92 2.90 -0.59 -4.13
C ALA A 92 4.43 -0.50 -4.07
N ALA A 93 5.04 -0.64 -2.88
CA ALA A 93 6.48 -0.67 -2.73
C ALA A 93 7.12 -1.86 -3.46
N ALA A 94 6.54 -3.05 -3.36
CA ALA A 94 7.00 -4.24 -4.08
C ALA A 94 6.89 -4.06 -5.61
N GLU A 95 5.79 -3.48 -6.10
CA GLU A 95 5.62 -3.13 -7.52
C GLU A 95 6.62 -2.08 -8.00
N GLN A 96 6.97 -1.08 -7.17
CA GLN A 96 8.01 -0.10 -7.49
C GLN A 96 9.40 -0.74 -7.59
N ILE A 97 9.73 -1.66 -6.69
CA ILE A 97 10.99 -2.42 -6.74
C ILE A 97 11.04 -3.23 -8.04
N ARG A 98 9.99 -3.99 -8.34
CA ARG A 98 9.86 -4.78 -9.58
C ARG A 98 10.02 -3.93 -10.85
N ALA A 99 9.50 -2.70 -10.84
CA ALA A 99 9.59 -1.79 -11.98
C ALA A 99 11.01 -1.25 -12.24
N LEU A 100 11.95 -1.46 -11.30
CA LEU A 100 13.34 -1.00 -11.35
C LEU A 100 14.32 -2.19 -11.22
N PRO A 101 14.30 -3.15 -12.17
CA PRO A 101 15.08 -4.39 -12.07
C PRO A 101 16.60 -4.19 -12.06
N ASP A 102 17.09 -3.02 -12.51
CA ASP A 102 18.51 -2.69 -12.46
C ASP A 102 19.00 -2.36 -11.03
N GLU A 103 18.09 -2.00 -10.11
CA GLU A 103 18.39 -1.72 -8.70
C GLU A 103 18.23 -2.97 -7.84
N ASP A 104 17.17 -3.76 -8.10
CA ASP A 104 16.78 -4.92 -7.31
C ASP A 104 16.36 -6.07 -8.27
N PRO A 105 17.32 -6.85 -8.83
CA PRO A 105 17.04 -7.81 -9.90
C PRO A 105 16.25 -9.05 -9.45
N GLU A 106 15.93 -9.18 -8.16
CA GLU A 106 15.34 -10.37 -7.55
C GLU A 106 13.80 -10.38 -7.57
N ILE A 107 13.16 -9.30 -8.04
CA ILE A 107 11.70 -9.27 -8.23
C ILE A 107 11.40 -9.13 -9.72
N GLU A 108 11.22 -10.25 -10.41
CA GLU A 108 10.79 -10.28 -11.82
C GLU A 108 9.27 -10.35 -11.96
N ASP A 109 8.61 -11.08 -11.06
CA ASP A 109 7.18 -11.36 -11.06
C ASP A 109 6.40 -10.40 -10.14
N PRO A 110 5.13 -10.08 -10.48
CA PRO A 110 4.27 -9.31 -9.60
C PRO A 110 4.05 -10.05 -8.26
N PRO A 111 3.84 -9.32 -7.13
CA PRO A 111 3.51 -9.95 -5.87
C PRO A 111 2.28 -10.87 -6.00
N VAL A 112 2.37 -12.05 -5.41
CA VAL A 112 1.25 -13.00 -5.34
C VAL A 112 0.44 -12.69 -4.10
N VAL A 113 -0.86 -12.52 -4.28
CA VAL A 113 -1.77 -12.03 -3.25
C VAL A 113 -2.92 -13.00 -3.04
N GLY A 114 -3.40 -13.08 -1.81
CA GLY A 114 -4.54 -13.91 -1.43
C GLY A 114 -5.55 -13.16 -0.56
N TRP A 115 -6.67 -13.83 -0.29
CA TRP A 115 -7.74 -13.34 0.57
C TRP A 115 -8.20 -14.44 1.52
N ASP A 116 -8.12 -14.19 2.82
CA ASP A 116 -8.74 -15.05 3.81
C ASP A 116 -10.20 -14.63 4.03
N ALA A 117 -11.10 -15.45 3.51
CA ALA A 117 -12.53 -15.26 3.60
C ALA A 117 -13.13 -15.61 4.98
N ASN A 118 -12.48 -16.49 5.73
CA ASN A 118 -13.01 -17.07 6.97
C ASN A 118 -11.85 -17.31 7.96
N PRO A 119 -11.21 -16.23 8.44
CA PRO A 119 -10.09 -16.38 9.36
C PRO A 119 -10.58 -17.00 10.67
N ALA A 120 -9.69 -17.77 11.31
CA ALA A 120 -9.98 -18.35 12.62
C ALA A 120 -10.22 -17.27 13.69
N TYR A 121 -9.56 -16.10 13.54
CA TYR A 121 -9.67 -14.94 14.41
C TYR A 121 -9.71 -13.66 13.58
N GLY A 122 -10.50 -12.67 14.03
CA GLY A 122 -10.63 -11.38 13.35
C GLY A 122 -11.60 -11.39 12.17
N ASP A 123 -11.52 -10.35 11.35
CA ASP A 123 -12.34 -10.15 10.16
C ASP A 123 -11.59 -10.58 8.88
N PRO A 124 -12.30 -10.96 7.80
CA PRO A 124 -11.69 -11.30 6.52
C PRO A 124 -10.71 -10.24 6.01
N GLY A 125 -9.62 -10.66 5.37
CA GLY A 125 -8.60 -9.74 4.90
C GLY A 125 -7.64 -10.33 3.88
N GLY A 126 -6.90 -9.44 3.23
CA GLY A 126 -5.90 -9.80 2.23
C GLY A 126 -4.55 -10.11 2.86
N TYR A 127 -3.81 -11.02 2.24
CA TYR A 127 -2.44 -11.38 2.62
C TYR A 127 -1.53 -11.45 1.39
N ILE A 128 -0.23 -11.44 1.63
CA ILE A 128 0.81 -11.56 0.61
C ILE A 128 1.34 -12.99 0.69
N GLU A 129 1.21 -13.73 -0.40
CA GLU A 129 1.68 -15.12 -0.53
C GLU A 129 3.13 -15.15 -1.03
N ALA A 130 3.53 -14.25 -1.93
CA ALA A 130 4.90 -14.19 -2.41
C ALA A 130 5.31 -12.78 -2.88
N ILE A 131 6.59 -12.45 -2.65
CA ILE A 131 7.29 -11.32 -3.28
C ILE A 131 8.64 -11.84 -3.76
N GLY A 132 8.89 -11.82 -5.07
CA GLY A 132 10.08 -12.47 -5.63
C GLY A 132 10.12 -13.96 -5.28
N ASP A 133 11.29 -14.45 -4.86
CA ASP A 133 11.50 -15.84 -4.45
C ASP A 133 11.00 -16.18 -3.02
N PHE A 134 10.49 -15.20 -2.28
CA PHE A 134 10.06 -15.37 -0.88
C PHE A 134 8.58 -15.75 -0.81
N VAL A 135 8.32 -17.05 -0.81
CA VAL A 135 6.98 -17.66 -0.85
C VAL A 135 6.58 -18.16 0.54
N THR A 136 5.41 -17.76 1.02
CA THR A 136 4.87 -18.23 2.30
C THR A 136 4.50 -19.71 2.23
N TRP A 137 4.72 -20.43 3.33
CA TRP A 137 4.20 -21.77 3.50
C TRP A 137 3.85 -22.02 4.97
N ASN A 138 2.96 -22.98 5.19
CA ASN A 138 2.59 -23.43 6.52
C ASN A 138 2.39 -24.94 6.49
N ASP A 139 2.79 -25.60 7.58
CA ASP A 139 2.47 -26.98 7.87
C ASP A 139 1.82 -27.07 9.24
N TYR A 140 0.90 -28.02 9.39
CA TYR A 140 0.14 -28.23 10.62
C TYR A 140 0.13 -29.72 10.96
N ASP A 141 0.61 -30.03 12.16
CA ASP A 141 0.61 -31.37 12.71
C ASP A 141 -0.21 -31.42 14.01
N TYR A 142 -0.87 -32.57 14.24
CA TYR A 142 -1.68 -32.83 15.42
C TYR A 142 -1.44 -34.26 15.90
N ASP A 143 -1.00 -34.40 17.15
CA ASP A 143 -0.90 -35.67 17.83
C ASP A 143 -2.17 -35.94 18.67
N PRO A 144 -3.06 -36.84 18.21
CA PRO A 144 -4.30 -37.17 18.93
C PRO A 144 -4.08 -37.94 20.23
N ILE A 145 -2.87 -38.47 20.49
CA ILE A 145 -2.55 -39.19 21.72
C ILE A 145 -2.24 -38.21 22.85
N THR A 146 -1.48 -37.16 22.54
CA THR A 146 -1.07 -36.14 23.50
C THR A 146 -1.99 -34.93 23.53
N GLY A 147 -2.82 -34.74 22.48
CA GLY A 147 -3.60 -33.51 22.29
C GLY A 147 -2.71 -32.33 21.89
N HIS A 148 -1.52 -32.60 21.34
CA HIS A 148 -0.52 -31.60 21.02
C HIS A 148 -0.63 -31.15 19.56
N HIS A 149 -0.55 -29.85 19.34
CA HIS A 149 -0.63 -29.19 18.05
C HIS A 149 0.68 -28.48 17.73
N ILE A 150 1.12 -28.57 16.48
CA ILE A 150 2.27 -27.84 15.96
C ILE A 150 1.83 -27.14 14.67
N SER A 151 2.13 -25.86 14.55
CA SER A 151 2.01 -25.09 13.30
C SER A 151 3.34 -24.40 13.02
N GLU A 152 3.95 -24.68 11.88
CA GLU A 152 5.23 -24.07 11.49
C GLU A 152 5.20 -23.63 10.04
N GLY A 153 6.11 -22.72 9.69
CA GLY A 153 6.14 -22.21 8.34
C GLY A 153 7.06 -21.01 8.17
N GLU A 154 6.92 -20.38 7.02
CA GLU A 154 7.54 -19.09 6.72
C GLU A 154 6.45 -18.13 6.23
N GLY A 155 6.51 -16.90 6.72
CA GLY A 155 5.46 -15.93 6.52
C GLY A 155 6.00 -14.51 6.55
N TRP A 156 5.20 -13.62 5.99
CA TRP A 156 5.45 -12.19 6.09
C TRP A 156 4.82 -11.62 7.36
N VAL A 157 5.61 -10.85 8.12
CA VAL A 157 5.19 -10.17 9.34
C VAL A 157 5.48 -8.68 9.23
N CYS A 158 4.57 -7.87 9.76
CA CYS A 158 4.62 -6.43 9.66
C CYS A 158 4.79 -5.82 11.04
N THR A 159 5.72 -4.88 11.15
CA THR A 159 5.80 -3.91 12.24
C THR A 159 5.55 -2.53 11.65
N VAL A 160 4.65 -1.78 12.28
CA VAL A 160 4.32 -0.41 11.91
C VAL A 160 4.93 0.53 12.94
N ILE A 161 5.49 1.64 12.47
CA ILE A 161 6.05 2.72 13.28
C ILE A 161 5.35 4.01 12.86
N PRO A 162 4.31 4.47 13.57
CA PRO A 162 3.67 5.74 13.28
C PRO A 162 4.63 6.91 13.51
N ASP A 163 4.37 8.05 12.86
CA ASP A 163 5.24 9.22 12.97
C ASP A 163 5.28 9.76 14.41
N GLY A 164 6.43 9.58 15.05
CA GLY A 164 6.67 10.06 16.42
C GLY A 164 6.15 9.16 17.54
N ASP A 165 5.63 7.96 17.22
CA ASP A 165 5.13 6.99 18.20
C ASP A 165 5.97 5.70 18.23
N ASP A 166 5.66 4.85 19.22
CA ASP A 166 6.33 3.57 19.42
C ASP A 166 5.90 2.52 18.36
N PRO A 167 6.81 1.62 17.96
CA PRO A 167 6.49 0.55 17.01
C PRO A 167 5.49 -0.45 17.60
N TYR A 168 4.63 -1.01 16.74
CA TYR A 168 3.72 -2.10 17.08
C TYR A 168 3.51 -3.06 15.91
N ASP A 169 3.13 -4.30 16.24
CA ASP A 169 2.74 -5.30 15.26
C ASP A 169 1.21 -5.31 15.13
N PRO A 170 0.63 -5.07 13.93
CA PRO A 170 -0.81 -5.10 13.74
C PRO A 170 -1.42 -6.46 14.13
N ILE A 171 -2.51 -6.43 14.89
CA ILE A 171 -3.23 -7.65 15.35
C ILE A 171 -4.36 -8.08 14.40
N GLN A 172 -4.52 -7.37 13.28
CA GLN A 172 -5.53 -7.58 12.25
C GLN A 172 -4.84 -7.65 10.87
N TYR A 173 -5.57 -8.05 9.84
CA TYR A 173 -5.03 -7.99 8.47
C TYR A 173 -4.63 -6.56 8.09
N LEU A 174 -3.51 -6.42 7.39
CA LEU A 174 -2.97 -5.14 6.95
C LEU A 174 -3.88 -4.42 5.94
N THR A 175 -4.89 -5.11 5.40
CA THR A 175 -5.96 -4.53 4.59
C THR A 175 -6.97 -3.71 5.39
N ALA A 176 -6.99 -3.88 6.71
CA ALA A 176 -7.80 -3.12 7.65
C ALA A 176 -6.98 -2.11 8.47
N GLU A 177 -5.65 -2.08 8.28
CA GLU A 177 -4.76 -1.14 8.96
C GLU A 177 -4.59 0.13 8.11
N ALA A 178 -5.06 1.27 8.63
CA ALA A 178 -4.99 2.53 7.91
C ALA A 178 -3.56 3.09 7.84
N LEU A 179 -3.26 3.85 6.78
CA LEU A 179 -2.01 4.59 6.70
C LEU A 179 -2.08 5.90 7.48
N GLU A 180 -0.92 6.31 8.00
CA GLU A 180 -0.70 7.64 8.57
C GLU A 180 0.48 8.30 7.85
N ASP A 181 0.42 9.62 7.66
CA ASP A 181 1.51 10.37 7.03
C ASP A 181 2.78 10.29 7.89
N GLY A 182 3.93 10.04 7.26
CA GLY A 182 5.21 9.86 7.92
C GLY A 182 5.46 8.47 8.51
N MET A 183 4.49 7.55 8.44
CA MET A 183 4.62 6.19 8.96
C MET A 183 5.75 5.40 8.27
N GLU A 184 6.47 4.62 9.06
CA GLU A 184 7.39 3.58 8.58
C GLU A 184 6.78 2.18 8.75
N ILE A 185 6.93 1.35 7.73
CA ILE A 185 6.46 -0.03 7.67
C ILE A 185 7.68 -0.93 7.47
N ILE A 186 7.88 -1.85 8.41
CA ILE A 186 8.90 -2.90 8.32
C ILE A 186 8.19 -4.22 8.02
N PHE A 187 8.46 -4.78 6.85
CA PHE A 187 7.85 -6.03 6.38
C PHE A 187 8.92 -7.12 6.27
N ARG A 188 8.80 -8.15 7.10
CA ARG A 188 9.84 -9.16 7.34
C ARG A 188 9.37 -10.51 6.86
N PHE A 189 10.19 -11.20 6.07
CA PHE A 189 10.00 -12.62 5.81
C PHE A 189 10.71 -13.42 6.89
N GLN A 190 9.96 -14.23 7.64
CA GLN A 190 10.50 -14.97 8.79
C GLN A 190 9.89 -16.35 8.95
N SER A 191 10.65 -17.26 9.56
CA SER A 191 10.15 -18.56 9.97
C SER A 191 9.38 -18.43 11.30
N TYR A 192 8.32 -19.20 11.46
CA TYR A 192 7.55 -19.30 12.70
C TYR A 192 7.31 -20.75 13.09
N ARG A 193 7.11 -20.97 14.39
CA ARG A 193 6.68 -22.24 14.95
C ARG A 193 5.87 -21.99 16.22
N TYR A 194 4.64 -22.47 16.23
CA TYR A 194 3.71 -22.40 17.35
C TYR A 194 3.37 -23.81 17.81
N GLU A 195 3.32 -23.99 19.12
CA GLU A 195 2.96 -25.28 19.73
C GLU A 195 1.93 -25.01 20.82
N TRP A 196 0.86 -25.80 20.88
CA TRP A 196 -0.18 -25.70 21.92
C TRP A 196 -0.82 -27.06 22.22
N ASP A 197 -1.40 -27.18 23.41
CA ASP A 197 -2.15 -28.36 23.85
C ASP A 197 -3.65 -28.00 23.99
N ASP A 198 -4.54 -28.97 23.81
CA ASP A 198 -6.00 -28.87 24.04
C ASP A 198 -6.40 -28.55 25.51
#